data_AF-A0A954S8H4-F1
#
_entry.id   AF-A0A954S8H4-F1
#
_cell.length_a   1.000
_cell.length_b   1.000
_cell.length_c   1.000
_cell.angle_alpha   90.00
_cell.angle_beta   90.00
_cell.angle_gamma   90.00
#
_symmetry.space_group_name_H-M   'P 1'
#
loop_
_entity.id
_entity.type
_entity.pdbx_description
1 polymer ?
#
loop_
_entity_poly.entity_id
_entity_poly.type
_entity_poly.pdbx_seq_one_letter_code
_entity_poly.pdbx_strand_id
1 'polypeptide(L)'
;TGVQYPEGHKFQVEGIDESLVVYEGQLVLKGQLEVPADAAAGEQDLEVKLKYQACNNENCLRPVTLTLTGKVKIATAGTQAAAINQKLFAAPEP
;
A
#
# COMPACT_ATOMS: atom_id res chain seq x y z
N THR A 1 -3.25 9.97 6.20
CA THR A 1 -3.30 8.75 5.35
C THR A 1 -2.86 7.57 6.18
N GLY A 2 -3.72 6.57 6.38
CA GLY A 2 -3.39 5.37 7.16
C GLY A 2 -3.01 4.23 6.23
N VAL A 3 -1.74 3.83 6.20
CA VAL A 3 -1.30 2.62 5.49
C VAL A 3 -1.25 1.46 6.47
N GLN A 4 -1.94 0.38 6.15
CA GLN A 4 -1.95 -0.87 6.89
C GLN A 4 -1.04 -1.86 6.15
N TYR A 5 -0.01 -2.29 6.87
CA TYR A 5 0.88 -3.36 6.43
C TYR A 5 0.32 -4.69 6.95
N PRO A 6 0.43 -5.78 6.17
CA PRO A 6 0.13 -7.11 6.69
C PRO A 6 1.19 -7.51 7.73
N GLU A 7 0.95 -8.64 8.39
CA GLU A 7 1.94 -9.22 9.29
C GLU A 7 3.19 -9.63 8.50
N GLY A 8 4.34 -9.08 8.90
CA GLY A 8 5.65 -9.52 8.39
C GLY A 8 6.25 -10.62 9.27
N HIS A 9 7.36 -11.20 8.83
CA HIS A 9 8.09 -12.18 9.62
C HIS A 9 9.51 -11.72 9.90
N LYS A 10 10.12 -12.31 10.93
CA LYS A 10 11.50 -12.03 11.31
C LYS A 10 12.46 -12.68 10.33
N PHE A 11 13.42 -11.91 9.85
CA PHE A 11 14.47 -12.35 8.94
C PHE A 11 15.82 -11.85 9.45
N GLN A 12 16.80 -12.73 9.46
CA GLN A 12 18.15 -12.43 9.90
C GLN A 12 19.02 -12.20 8.67
N VAL A 13 19.57 -11.00 8.55
CA VAL A 13 20.56 -10.68 7.51
C VAL A 13 21.94 -10.80 8.12
N GLU A 14 22.88 -11.40 7.41
CA GLU A 14 24.26 -11.46 7.84
C GLU A 14 24.85 -10.04 7.99
N GLY A 15 25.53 -9.79 9.10
CA GLY A 15 26.12 -8.49 9.39
C GLY A 15 25.17 -7.43 9.96
N ILE A 16 23.91 -7.78 10.24
CA ILE A 16 22.96 -6.94 10.98
C ILE A 16 22.63 -7.65 12.29
N ASP A 17 22.96 -7.06 13.45
CA ASP A 17 22.73 -7.74 14.74
C ASP A 17 21.23 -7.88 15.09
N GLU A 18 20.39 -7.01 14.53
CA GLU A 18 18.95 -7.00 14.76
C GLU A 18 18.20 -7.79 13.67
N SER A 19 17.22 -8.59 14.09
CA SER A 19 16.32 -9.25 13.15
C SER A 19 15.33 -8.25 12.56
N LEU A 20 15.25 -8.23 11.23
CA LEU A 20 14.35 -7.35 10.48
C LEU A 20 12.99 -8.00 10.31
N VAL A 21 11.92 -7.19 10.37
CA VAL A 21 10.59 -7.65 9.94
C VAL A 21 10.46 -7.40 8.45
N VAL A 22 10.34 -8.48 7.67
CA VAL A 22 10.32 -8.45 6.20
C VAL A 22 9.05 -9.10 5.64
N TYR A 23 8.86 -8.91 4.33
CA TYR A 23 7.77 -9.50 3.56
C TYR A 23 8.36 -10.33 2.41
N GLU A 24 7.79 -11.51 2.17
CA GLU A 24 8.17 -12.40 1.08
C GLU A 24 6.95 -12.81 0.24
N GLY A 25 7.19 -13.19 -1.01
CA GLY A 25 6.13 -13.60 -1.93
C GLY A 25 5.21 -12.45 -2.35
N GLN A 26 3.90 -12.60 -2.10
CA GLN A 26 2.89 -11.62 -2.49
C GLN A 26 2.48 -10.75 -1.29
N LEU A 27 2.61 -9.43 -1.46
CA LEU A 27 2.27 -8.43 -0.46
C LEU A 27 1.03 -7.63 -0.87
N VAL A 28 0.09 -7.42 0.06
CA VAL A 28 -1.06 -6.52 -0.12
C VAL A 28 -1.00 -5.41 0.91
N LEU A 29 -0.72 -4.18 0.45
CA LEU A 29 -0.77 -2.97 1.27
C LEU A 29 -2.14 -2.31 1.12
N LYS A 30 -2.78 -1.95 2.25
CA LYS A 30 -4.06 -1.25 2.24
C LYS A 30 -3.86 0.19 2.69
N GLY A 31 -4.40 1.15 1.95
CA GLY A 31 -4.30 2.57 2.28
C GLY A 31 -5.67 3.21 2.40
N GLN A 32 -5.88 4.00 3.45
CA GLN A 32 -7.03 4.89 3.58
C GLN A 32 -6.62 6.31 3.19
N LEU A 33 -7.24 6.81 2.13
CA LEU A 33 -7.11 8.18 1.65
C LEU A 33 -8.29 9.00 2.15
N GLU A 34 -8.02 10.23 2.55
CA GLU A 34 -9.06 11.22 2.85
C GLU A 34 -9.24 12.11 1.64
N VAL A 35 -10.50 12.28 1.21
CA VAL A 35 -10.83 13.16 0.08
C VAL A 35 -11.14 14.54 0.64
N PRO A 36 -10.42 15.60 0.21
CA PRO A 36 -10.72 16.96 0.62
C PRO A 36 -12.17 17.36 0.29
N ALA A 37 -12.79 18.19 1.13
CA ALA A 37 -14.19 18.62 0.95
C ALA A 37 -14.41 19.44 -0.33
N ASP A 38 -13.36 20.09 -0.83
CA ASP A 38 -13.32 20.89 -2.04
C ASP A 38 -12.80 20.11 -3.27
N ALA A 39 -12.56 18.80 -3.14
CA ALA A 39 -12.12 17.97 -4.25
C ALA A 39 -13.17 17.92 -5.36
N ALA A 40 -12.72 18.11 -6.61
CA ALA A 40 -13.58 18.03 -7.77
C ALA A 40 -14.07 16.59 -7.99
N ALA A 41 -15.39 16.43 -8.14
CA ALA A 41 -15.99 15.16 -8.55
C ALA A 41 -15.52 14.77 -9.97
N GLY A 42 -15.41 13.46 -10.22
CA GLY A 42 -14.96 12.92 -11.51
C GLY A 42 -13.72 12.03 -11.39
N GLU A 43 -13.11 11.71 -12.53
CA GLU A 43 -11.86 10.95 -12.56
C GLU A 43 -10.70 11.84 -12.12
N GLN A 44 -9.89 11.31 -11.20
CA GLN A 44 -8.65 11.92 -10.73
C GLN A 44 -7.50 10.93 -10.93
N ASP A 45 -6.35 11.46 -11.32
CA ASP A 45 -5.13 10.68 -11.36
C ASP A 45 -4.60 10.47 -9.94
N LEU A 46 -4.23 9.24 -9.64
CA LEU A 46 -3.63 8.84 -8.37
C LEU A 46 -2.24 8.27 -8.65
N GLU A 47 -1.23 8.88 -8.04
CA GLU A 47 0.14 8.38 -8.03
C GLU A 47 0.48 7.82 -6.64
N VAL A 48 0.98 6.59 -6.60
CA VAL A 48 1.48 5.95 -5.38
C VAL A 48 2.96 5.66 -5.56
N LYS A 49 3.78 6.18 -4.64
CA LYS A 49 5.23 5.90 -4.59
C LYS A 49 5.52 4.90 -3.49
N LEU A 50 6.00 3.72 -3.87
CA LEU A 50 6.48 2.71 -2.95
C LEU A 50 8.00 2.70 -2.96
N LYS A 51 8.62 3.22 -1.90
CA LYS A 51 10.05 3.06 -1.65
C LYS A 51 10.28 1.76 -0.90
N TYR A 52 11.08 0.86 -1.45
CA TYR A 52 11.39 -0.43 -0.83
C TYR A 52 12.85 -0.80 -1.04
N GLN A 53 13.31 -1.77 -0.25
CA GLN A 53 14.64 -2.35 -0.34
C GLN A 53 14.48 -3.86 -0.35
N ALA A 54 15.07 -4.52 -1.34
CA ALA A 54 15.13 -5.97 -1.41
C ALA A 54 16.43 -6.45 -0.74
N CYS A 55 16.34 -7.54 0.02
CA CYS A 55 17.47 -8.19 0.66
C CYS A 55 17.41 -9.70 0.40
N ASN A 56 18.58 -10.34 0.39
CA ASN A 56 18.71 -11.78 0.64
C ASN A 56 19.34 -11.97 2.03
N ASN A 57 19.76 -13.20 2.36
CA ASN A 57 20.37 -13.53 3.64
C ASN A 57 21.77 -12.91 3.84
N GLU A 58 22.45 -12.51 2.77
CA GLU A 58 23.84 -12.03 2.82
C GLU A 58 23.95 -10.50 2.68
N ASN A 59 23.02 -9.88 1.94
CA ASN A 59 23.08 -8.48 1.59
C ASN A 59 21.70 -7.86 1.29
N CYS A 60 21.68 -6.53 1.34
CA CYS A 60 20.57 -5.72 0.86
C CYS A 60 21.00 -4.90 -0.36
N LEU A 61 20.14 -4.87 -1.38
CA LEU A 61 20.33 -4.01 -2.55
C LEU A 61 20.08 -2.55 -2.18
N ARG A 62 20.47 -1.62 -3.06
CA ARG A 62 20.11 -0.20 -2.86
C ARG A 62 18.58 -0.03 -2.89
N PRO A 63 18.00 0.84 -2.04
CA PRO A 63 16.58 1.14 -2.10
C PRO A 63 16.18 1.68 -3.47
N VAL A 64 15.00 1.27 -3.93
CA VAL A 64 14.39 1.76 -5.17
C VAL A 64 13.00 2.31 -4.88
N THR A 65 12.50 3.15 -5.79
CA THR A 65 11.12 3.66 -5.72
C THR A 65 10.35 3.13 -6.92
N LEU A 66 9.26 2.43 -6.65
CA LEU A 66 8.27 2.05 -7.64
C LEU A 66 7.16 3.11 -7.66
N THR A 67 6.91 3.68 -8.83
CA THR A 67 5.79 4.59 -9.04
C THR A 67 4.66 3.83 -9.71
N LEU A 68 3.49 3.80 -9.07
CA LEU A 68 2.26 3.23 -9.59
C LEU A 68 1.33 4.39 -9.92
N THR A 69 0.81 4.42 -11.15
CA THR A 69 -0.19 5.40 -11.56
C THR A 69 -1.51 4.70 -11.84
N GLY A 70 -2.61 5.36 -11.50
CA GLY A 70 -3.95 4.87 -11.73
C GLY A 70 -4.96 6.00 -11.70
N LYS A 71 -6.22 5.66 -11.93
CA LYS A 71 -7.33 6.60 -11.85
C LYS A 71 -8.29 6.20 -10.76
N VAL A 72 -8.80 7.18 -10.03
CA VAL A 72 -9.87 7.00 -9.03
C VAL A 72 -11.01 7.94 -9.36
N LYS A 73 -12.24 7.50 -9.10
CA LYS A 73 -13.43 8.33 -9.31
C LYS A 73 -13.88 8.92 -7.99
N ILE A 74 -13.82 10.23 -7.88
CA ILE A 74 -14.40 10.99 -6.75
C ILE A 74 -15.88 11.18 -7.03
N ALA A 75 -16.71 10.75 -6.08
CA ALA A 75 -18.16 10.92 -6.14
C ALA A 75 -18.53 12.38 -5.81
N THR A 76 -19.68 12.83 -6.31
CA THR A 76 -20.20 14.16 -5.93
C THR A 76 -20.49 14.19 -4.44
N ALA A 77 -20.23 15.33 -3.78
CA ALA A 77 -20.51 15.50 -2.36
C ALA A 77 -21.97 15.11 -2.04
N GLY A 78 -22.16 14.34 -0.98
CA GLY A 78 -23.47 13.82 -0.56
C GLY A 78 -23.97 12.59 -1.34
N THR A 79 -23.22 12.08 -2.32
CA THR A 79 -23.54 10.82 -3.01
C THR A 79 -22.77 9.65 -2.42
N GLN A 80 -23.41 8.50 -2.30
CA GLN A 80 -22.73 7.29 -1.85
C GLN A 80 -21.85 6.74 -2.98
N ALA A 81 -20.56 6.56 -2.69
CA ALA A 81 -19.63 5.93 -3.63
C ALA A 81 -19.94 4.44 -3.78
N ALA A 82 -19.85 3.93 -5.01
CA ALA A 82 -19.96 2.50 -5.27
C ALA A 82 -18.69 1.77 -4.81
N ALA A 83 -18.84 0.77 -3.95
CA ALA A 83 -17.71 -0.08 -3.54
C ALA A 83 -17.24 -0.94 -4.72
N ILE A 84 -15.94 -0.91 -5.00
CA ILE A 84 -15.29 -1.72 -6.04
C ILE A 84 -14.26 -2.66 -5.42
N ASN A 85 -13.79 -3.64 -6.19
CA ASN A 85 -12.73 -4.57 -5.77
C ASN A 85 -13.02 -5.26 -4.43
N GLN A 86 -14.25 -5.76 -4.23
CA GLN A 86 -14.70 -6.33 -2.96
C GLN A 86 -13.80 -7.46 -2.44
N LYS A 87 -13.16 -8.23 -3.33
CA LYS A 87 -12.17 -9.25 -2.95
C LYS A 87 -10.99 -8.70 -2.12
N LEU A 88 -10.67 -7.42 -2.27
CA LEU A 88 -9.55 -6.75 -1.59
C LEU A 88 -10.02 -5.90 -0.39
N PHE A 89 -11.22 -5.33 -0.46
CA PHE A 89 -11.72 -4.34 0.49
C PHE A 89 -12.89 -4.78 1.37
N ALA A 90 -13.49 -5.95 1.12
CA ALA A 90 -14.48 -6.50 2.06
C ALA A 90 -13.82 -6.75 3.43
N ALA A 91 -14.58 -6.55 4.50
CA ALA A 91 -14.16 -7.00 5.82
C ALA A 91 -13.89 -8.51 5.76
N PRO A 92 -12.86 -9.04 6.44
CA PRO A 92 -12.71 -10.49 6.57
C PRO A 92 -14.01 -11.07 7.14
N GLU A 93 -14.49 -12.18 6.56
CA GLU A 93 -15.63 -12.91 7.14
C GLU A 93 -15.32 -13.24 8.61
N PRO A 94 -16.32 -13.10 9.51
CA PRO A 94 -16.15 -13.29 10.96
C PRO A 94 -15.76 -14.72 11.34
#